data_AF-A0ABD2QSW3-F1
#
_entry.id   AF-A0ABD2QSW3-F1
#
_cell.length_a   1.000
_cell.length_b   1.000
_cell.length_c   1.000
_cell.angle_alpha   90.00
_cell.angle_beta   90.00
_cell.angle_gamma   90.00
#
_symmetry.space_group_name_H-M   'P 1'
#
loop_
_entity.id
_entity.type
_entity.pdbx_description
1 polymer ?
#
loop_
_entity_poly.entity_id
_entity_poly.type
_entity_poly.pdbx_seq_one_letter_code
_entity_poly.pdbx_strand_id
1 'polypeptide(L)'
;MTDFTYVENVAYAHICAEKALSSRGSHVCGKAFFITNLKPMKFKDFVSLVFQRLGYQRSIIKIPAMVTQYITLIIKWIISRMSNWSTENVPVFDIIELALCHRRFNCSAAQKYIGYSPVVSLEEGVAVTAKSSHLTRESSFSSYSDTDEESKVHKLLGGGKVAEILLWRDEQRTFTCFLLLVFIHYWFFLSGRSFLSSLSQLLLMIAVALWGYSILPPTIYGISVPRISWSFFEISEVDMRNCFYNVAYMWNRVSHLARLLSQGEDWHIFLKAAIPLYVLKLVISDCLAFALGIALALAFTSFLIYEQYEDEIDSTANVIFSISKVAFTLLMRRLPLPPALLHSDSEIRSSRLNIQ
;
A
#
# COMPACT_ATOMS: atom_id res chain seq x y z
N MET A 1 21.76 4.50 -21.64
CA MET A 1 21.22 4.54 -23.01
C MET A 1 21.24 3.11 -23.49
N THR A 2 20.16 2.74 -24.15
CA THR A 2 19.83 1.36 -24.45
C THR A 2 19.33 1.33 -25.89
N ASP A 3 19.78 0.34 -26.66
CA ASP A 3 19.24 0.10 -27.99
C ASP A 3 17.94 -0.67 -27.90
N PHE A 4 16.93 -0.16 -28.61
CA PHE A 4 15.64 -0.81 -28.81
C PHE A 4 15.52 -1.18 -30.29
N THR A 5 14.93 -2.35 -30.56
CA THR A 5 14.77 -2.85 -31.93
C THR A 5 13.33 -3.22 -32.16
N TYR A 6 12.76 -2.75 -33.27
CA TYR A 6 11.41 -3.13 -33.67
C TYR A 6 11.41 -4.56 -34.24
N VAL A 7 10.41 -5.36 -33.88
CA VAL A 7 10.39 -6.80 -34.22
C VAL A 7 10.42 -7.03 -35.73
N GLU A 8 9.70 -6.23 -36.52
CA GLU A 8 9.72 -6.37 -37.99
C GLU A 8 11.07 -5.98 -38.60
N ASN A 9 11.81 -5.04 -37.99
CA ASN A 9 13.16 -4.73 -38.42
C ASN A 9 14.13 -5.89 -38.13
N VAL A 10 13.88 -6.70 -37.09
CA VAL A 10 14.63 -7.94 -36.83
C VAL A 10 14.28 -8.98 -37.89
N ALA A 11 13.00 -9.15 -38.22
CA ALA A 11 12.58 -10.04 -39.30
C ALA A 11 13.20 -9.64 -40.65
N TYR A 12 13.23 -8.34 -40.96
CA TYR A 12 13.88 -7.80 -42.15
C TYR A 12 15.39 -8.10 -42.17
N ALA A 13 16.07 -8.01 -41.03
CA ALA A 13 17.49 -8.37 -40.93
C ALA A 13 17.74 -9.84 -41.29
N HIS A 14 16.82 -10.75 -40.93
CA HIS A 14 16.92 -12.16 -41.34
C HIS A 14 16.79 -12.33 -42.86
N ILE A 15 15.90 -11.60 -43.51
CA ILE A 15 15.76 -11.61 -44.98
C ILE A 15 17.03 -11.06 -45.64
N CYS A 16 17.61 -9.99 -45.11
CA CYS A 16 18.89 -9.45 -45.58
C CYS A 16 20.03 -10.47 -45.42
N ALA A 17 20.06 -11.17 -44.28
CA ALA A 17 21.06 -12.20 -44.02
C ALA A 17 20.94 -13.37 -45.00
N GLU A 18 19.72 -13.83 -45.31
CA GLU A 18 19.45 -14.88 -46.29
C GLU A 18 19.91 -14.48 -47.70
N LYS A 19 19.55 -13.28 -48.16
CA LYS A 19 20.03 -12.74 -49.44
C LYS A 19 21.56 -12.59 -49.50
N ALA A 20 22.18 -12.17 -48.41
CA ALA A 20 23.62 -12.00 -48.33
C ALA A 20 24.36 -13.35 -48.31
N LEU A 21 23.77 -14.38 -47.70
CA LEU A 21 24.28 -15.76 -47.74
C LEU A 21 24.19 -16.35 -49.15
N SER A 22 23.05 -16.15 -49.84
CA SER A 22 22.84 -16.66 -51.20
C SER A 22 23.73 -15.98 -52.25
N SER A 23 24.06 -14.69 -52.07
CA SER A 23 24.88 -13.92 -53.02
C SER A 23 26.37 -13.86 -52.68
N ARG A 24 26.74 -13.85 -51.39
CA ARG A 24 28.10 -13.59 -50.88
C ARG A 24 28.45 -14.49 -49.69
N GLY A 25 28.07 -15.77 -49.76
CA GLY A 25 28.14 -16.73 -48.66
C GLY A 25 29.51 -16.83 -47.96
N SER A 26 30.62 -16.69 -48.68
CA SER A 26 31.97 -16.78 -48.11
C SER A 26 32.31 -15.68 -47.09
N HIS A 27 31.70 -14.50 -47.19
CA HIS A 27 32.01 -13.36 -46.31
C HIS A 27 31.09 -13.25 -45.09
N VAL A 28 29.94 -13.93 -45.12
CA VAL A 28 28.85 -13.80 -44.13
C VAL A 28 28.71 -15.07 -43.27
N CYS A 29 29.05 -16.25 -43.81
CA CYS A 29 28.88 -17.52 -43.11
C CYS A 29 29.67 -17.57 -41.78
N GLY A 30 29.03 -18.06 -40.72
CA GLY A 30 29.64 -18.24 -39.39
C GLY A 30 29.85 -16.97 -38.56
N LYS A 31 29.40 -15.80 -39.05
CA LYS A 31 29.54 -14.53 -38.30
C LYS A 31 28.26 -14.18 -37.53
N ALA A 32 28.45 -13.66 -36.32
CA ALA A 32 27.39 -13.08 -35.52
C ALA A 32 27.24 -11.58 -35.81
N PHE A 33 26.01 -11.10 -35.92
CA PHE A 33 25.70 -9.69 -36.16
C PHE A 33 24.73 -9.17 -35.10
N PHE A 34 24.95 -7.94 -34.63
CA PHE A 34 24.01 -7.24 -33.75
C PHE A 34 23.04 -6.40 -34.58
N ILE A 35 21.74 -6.57 -34.34
CA ILE A 35 20.68 -5.86 -35.05
C ILE A 35 20.02 -4.83 -34.13
N THR A 36 20.05 -3.56 -34.55
CA THR A 36 19.49 -2.42 -33.81
C THR A 36 18.86 -1.40 -34.75
N ASN A 37 17.99 -0.53 -34.22
CA ASN A 37 17.40 0.59 -34.96
C ASN A 37 18.34 1.81 -35.12
N LEU A 38 19.67 1.64 -34.93
CA LEU A 38 20.74 2.65 -35.09
C LEU A 38 20.72 3.86 -34.15
N LYS A 39 19.56 4.22 -33.60
CA LYS A 39 19.35 5.38 -32.74
C LYS A 39 19.20 4.96 -31.27
N PRO A 40 20.27 4.96 -30.46
CA PRO A 40 20.17 4.65 -29.04
C PRO A 40 19.34 5.71 -28.32
N MET A 41 18.48 5.26 -27.41
CA MET A 41 17.60 6.14 -26.62
C MET A 41 17.81 5.88 -25.12
N LYS A 42 17.47 6.84 -24.25
CA LYS A 42 17.40 6.56 -22.81
C LYS A 42 16.15 5.73 -22.54
N PHE A 43 16.23 4.74 -21.65
CA PHE A 43 15.09 3.89 -21.29
C PHE A 43 13.86 4.72 -20.87
N LYS A 44 14.08 5.79 -20.09
CA LYS A 44 13.04 6.76 -19.71
C LYS A 44 12.35 7.41 -20.91
N ASP A 45 13.11 7.80 -21.92
CA ASP A 45 12.58 8.50 -23.09
C ASP A 45 11.76 7.53 -23.95
N PHE A 46 12.20 6.28 -24.04
CA PHE A 46 11.45 5.20 -24.70
C PHE A 46 10.12 4.91 -24.00
N VAL A 47 10.14 4.72 -22.68
CA VAL A 47 8.92 4.50 -21.88
C VAL A 47 7.98 5.72 -21.97
N SER A 48 8.53 6.94 -21.95
CA SER A 48 7.73 8.16 -22.13
C SER A 48 7.04 8.19 -23.49
N LEU A 49 7.73 7.75 -24.55
CA LEU A 49 7.20 7.71 -25.91
C LEU A 49 6.07 6.67 -26.04
N VAL A 50 6.26 5.48 -25.46
CA VAL A 50 5.22 4.44 -25.40
C VAL A 50 3.98 4.93 -24.66
N PHE A 51 4.15 5.51 -23.46
CA PHE A 51 3.02 6.04 -22.68
C PHE A 51 2.30 7.20 -23.37
N GLN A 52 3.03 8.12 -24.00
CA GLN A 52 2.44 9.21 -24.76
C GLN A 52 1.59 8.68 -25.92
N ARG A 53 2.02 7.61 -26.60
CA ARG A 53 1.27 6.99 -27.70
C ARG A 53 0.05 6.20 -27.22
N LEU A 54 0.09 5.67 -26.01
CA LEU A 54 -1.03 4.97 -25.37
C LEU A 54 -2.04 5.90 -24.67
N GLY A 55 -1.76 7.22 -24.61
CA GLY A 55 -2.64 8.20 -23.97
C GLY A 55 -2.46 8.35 -22.46
N TYR A 56 -1.40 7.79 -21.89
CA TYR A 56 -1.09 7.91 -20.45
C TYR A 56 -0.28 9.19 -20.17
N GLN A 57 -0.58 9.84 -19.04
CA GLN A 57 0.17 11.00 -18.58
C GLN A 57 1.58 10.58 -18.15
N ARG A 58 2.58 11.42 -18.49
CA ARG A 58 3.99 11.14 -18.20
C ARG A 58 4.22 11.02 -16.69
N SER A 59 4.79 9.91 -16.21
CA SER A 59 5.11 9.78 -14.78
C SER A 59 6.08 10.89 -14.35
N ILE A 60 5.65 11.75 -13.43
CA ILE A 60 6.38 12.94 -12.99
C ILE A 60 7.49 12.58 -11.98
N ILE A 61 7.34 11.44 -11.31
CA ILE A 61 8.20 11.03 -10.19
C ILE A 61 9.56 10.50 -10.72
N LYS A 62 10.65 11.15 -10.28
CA LYS A 62 12.02 10.72 -10.56
C LYS A 62 12.56 9.95 -9.34
N ILE A 63 12.61 8.62 -9.44
CA ILE A 63 13.21 7.78 -8.38
C ILE A 63 14.71 7.62 -8.68
N PRO A 64 15.61 7.96 -7.74
CA PRO A 64 17.05 7.73 -7.90
C PRO A 64 17.38 6.24 -8.03
N ALA A 65 18.36 5.90 -8.87
CA ALA A 65 18.77 4.51 -9.15
C ALA A 65 19.09 3.70 -7.88
N MET A 66 19.77 4.32 -6.91
CA MET A 66 20.12 3.69 -5.64
C MET A 66 18.86 3.27 -4.85
N VAL A 67 17.85 4.14 -4.80
CA VAL A 67 16.59 3.87 -4.09
C VAL A 67 15.86 2.70 -4.76
N THR A 68 15.77 2.70 -6.09
CA THR A 68 15.16 1.60 -6.86
C THR A 68 15.85 0.26 -6.61
N GLN A 69 17.19 0.24 -6.54
CA GLN A 69 17.95 -0.98 -6.25
C GLN A 69 17.67 -1.50 -4.83
N TYR A 70 17.67 -0.63 -3.82
CA TYR A 70 17.33 -1.03 -2.44
C TYR A 70 15.91 -1.58 -2.34
N ILE A 71 14.93 -0.90 -2.94
CA ILE A 71 13.53 -1.36 -2.97
C ILE A 71 13.45 -2.73 -3.64
N THR A 72 14.13 -2.92 -4.76
CA THR A 72 14.15 -4.20 -5.49
C THR A 72 14.72 -5.33 -4.63
N LEU A 73 15.80 -5.09 -3.89
CA LEU A 73 16.40 -6.06 -2.97
C LEU A 73 15.46 -6.44 -1.81
N ILE A 74 14.79 -5.45 -1.22
CA ILE A 74 13.83 -5.67 -0.14
C ILE A 74 12.65 -6.51 -0.65
N ILE A 75 12.09 -6.18 -1.81
CA ILE A 75 10.98 -6.94 -2.41
C ILE A 75 11.43 -8.37 -2.74
N LYS A 76 12.61 -8.56 -3.35
CA LYS A 76 13.18 -9.89 -3.62
C LYS A 76 13.31 -10.70 -2.33
N TRP A 77 13.80 -10.09 -1.25
CA TRP A 77 13.94 -10.73 0.05
C TRP A 77 12.59 -11.13 0.66
N ILE A 78 11.58 -10.25 0.60
CA ILE A 78 10.23 -10.54 1.10
C ILE A 78 9.59 -11.69 0.31
N ILE A 79 9.65 -11.67 -1.03
CA ILE A 79 9.08 -12.72 -1.88
C ILE A 79 9.78 -14.06 -1.61
N SER A 80 11.11 -14.06 -1.53
CA SER A 80 11.90 -15.26 -1.19
C SER A 80 11.59 -15.80 0.21
N ARG A 81 11.15 -14.95 1.14
CA ARG A 81 10.80 -15.34 2.51
C ARG A 81 9.38 -15.88 2.61
N MET A 82 8.46 -15.32 1.81
CA MET A 82 7.04 -15.67 1.82
C MET A 82 6.70 -16.89 0.96
N SER A 83 7.47 -17.16 -0.09
CA SER A 83 7.17 -18.23 -1.05
C SER A 83 8.40 -19.09 -1.32
N ASN A 84 8.19 -20.42 -1.39
CA ASN A 84 9.17 -21.37 -1.94
C ASN A 84 9.30 -21.26 -3.49
N TRP A 85 8.68 -20.28 -4.14
CA TRP A 85 8.86 -20.02 -5.57
C TRP A 85 10.23 -19.39 -5.85
N SER A 86 10.94 -19.92 -6.85
CA SER A 86 12.21 -19.34 -7.27
C SER A 86 12.00 -17.91 -7.79
N THR A 87 12.88 -17.01 -7.35
CA THR A 87 12.91 -15.59 -7.72
C THR A 87 13.11 -15.36 -9.22
N GLU A 88 13.45 -16.41 -9.97
CA GLU A 88 13.73 -16.41 -11.41
C GLU A 88 12.49 -16.16 -12.28
N ASN A 89 11.27 -16.34 -11.76
CA ASN A 89 10.04 -16.24 -12.56
C ASN A 89 9.36 -14.86 -12.56
N VAL A 90 9.98 -13.82 -11.97
CA VAL A 90 9.37 -12.48 -11.89
C VAL A 90 10.08 -11.53 -12.89
N PRO A 91 9.52 -11.32 -14.10
CA PRO A 91 10.16 -10.54 -15.16
C PRO A 91 10.36 -9.06 -14.83
N VAL A 92 9.68 -8.55 -13.81
CA VAL A 92 9.75 -7.14 -13.38
C VAL A 92 11.16 -6.78 -12.89
N PHE A 93 11.86 -7.71 -12.24
CA PHE A 93 13.21 -7.43 -11.73
C PHE A 93 14.24 -7.31 -12.84
N ASP A 94 14.14 -8.16 -13.86
CA ASP A 94 15.03 -8.11 -15.03
C ASP A 94 14.79 -6.82 -15.82
N ILE A 95 13.55 -6.37 -15.92
CA ILE A 95 13.19 -5.09 -16.55
C ILE A 95 13.83 -3.91 -15.80
N ILE A 96 13.80 -3.93 -14.46
CA ILE A 96 14.43 -2.87 -13.64
C ILE A 96 15.95 -2.87 -13.84
N GLU A 97 16.58 -4.04 -13.86
CA GLU A 97 18.01 -4.17 -14.10
C GLU A 97 18.38 -3.67 -15.51
N LEU A 98 17.62 -4.06 -16.53
CA LEU A 98 17.74 -3.57 -17.90
C LEU A 98 17.56 -2.05 -18.02
N ALA A 99 16.68 -1.44 -17.20
CA ALA A 99 16.45 0.00 -17.19
C ALA A 99 17.62 0.79 -16.58
N LEU A 100 18.34 0.19 -15.61
CA LEU A 100 19.47 0.81 -14.93
C LEU A 100 20.78 0.66 -15.73
N CYS A 101 20.92 -0.41 -16.52
CA CYS A 101 22.13 -0.66 -17.29
C CYS A 101 22.21 0.15 -18.60
N HIS A 102 23.45 0.49 -18.99
CA HIS A 102 23.74 1.12 -20.26
C HIS A 102 24.19 0.05 -21.27
N ARG A 103 23.38 -0.22 -22.30
CA ARG A 103 23.68 -1.28 -23.28
C ARG A 103 23.56 -0.75 -24.70
N ARG A 104 24.70 -0.59 -25.37
CA ARG A 104 24.77 -0.20 -26.78
C ARG A 104 25.42 -1.33 -27.58
N PHE A 105 24.93 -1.55 -28.79
CA PHE A 105 25.49 -2.52 -29.71
C PHE A 105 25.96 -1.82 -30.99
N ASN A 106 27.03 -2.35 -31.58
CA ASN A 106 27.55 -1.83 -32.84
C ASN A 106 26.89 -2.58 -34.02
N CYS A 107 26.10 -1.85 -34.81
CA CYS A 107 25.38 -2.36 -35.99
C CYS A 107 26.16 -2.20 -37.31
N SER A 108 27.37 -1.62 -37.29
CA SER A 108 28.13 -1.33 -38.52
C SER A 108 28.51 -2.59 -39.31
N ALA A 109 28.72 -3.72 -38.62
CA ALA A 109 28.97 -5.01 -39.28
C ALA A 109 27.74 -5.47 -40.08
N ALA A 110 26.53 -5.30 -39.53
CA ALA A 110 25.30 -5.68 -40.22
C ALA A 110 25.09 -4.80 -41.47
N GLN A 111 25.31 -3.49 -41.36
CA GLN A 111 25.22 -2.58 -42.51
C GLN A 111 26.21 -2.95 -43.63
N LYS A 112 27.46 -3.28 -43.27
CA LYS A 112 28.52 -3.54 -44.25
C LYS A 112 28.40 -4.91 -44.94
N TYR A 113 28.10 -5.96 -44.18
CA TYR A 113 28.18 -7.34 -44.68
C TYR A 113 26.84 -7.87 -45.20
N ILE A 114 25.73 -7.53 -44.55
CA ILE A 114 24.40 -7.99 -44.95
C ILE A 114 23.54 -6.89 -45.59
N GLY A 115 24.06 -5.66 -45.70
CA GLY A 115 23.33 -4.54 -46.31
C GLY A 115 22.11 -4.10 -45.52
N TYR A 116 22.08 -4.39 -44.21
CA TYR A 116 20.93 -4.10 -43.36
C TYR A 116 20.81 -2.62 -43.04
N SER A 117 19.63 -2.04 -43.27
CA SER A 117 19.22 -0.74 -42.75
C SER A 117 17.80 -0.85 -42.16
N PRO A 118 17.52 -0.23 -41.00
CA PRO A 118 16.19 -0.26 -40.42
C PRO A 118 15.19 0.44 -41.35
N VAL A 119 14.09 -0.25 -41.66
CA VAL A 119 13.03 0.25 -42.54
C VAL A 119 12.03 1.09 -41.74
N VAL A 120 11.66 0.60 -40.56
CA VAL A 120 10.70 1.27 -39.67
C VAL A 120 11.46 2.02 -38.58
N SER A 121 11.13 3.29 -38.37
CA SER A 121 11.69 4.07 -37.27
C SER A 121 11.17 3.58 -35.91
N LEU A 122 11.89 3.87 -34.82
CA LEU A 122 11.44 3.44 -33.49
C LEU A 122 10.12 4.12 -33.11
N GLU A 123 9.98 5.39 -33.47
CA GLU A 123 8.80 6.21 -33.20
C GLU A 123 7.55 5.70 -33.93
N GLU A 124 7.73 5.26 -35.17
CA GLU A 124 6.68 4.64 -36.01
C GLU A 124 6.32 3.24 -35.49
N GLY A 125 7.31 2.41 -35.17
CA GLY A 125 7.08 1.08 -34.60
C GLY A 125 6.27 1.13 -33.31
N VAL A 126 6.55 2.11 -32.42
CA VAL A 126 5.75 2.31 -31.21
C VAL A 126 4.34 2.81 -31.52
N ALA A 127 4.16 3.67 -32.53
CA ALA A 127 2.83 4.14 -32.92
C ALA A 127 1.95 3.01 -33.49
N VAL A 128 2.52 2.15 -34.34
CA VAL A 128 1.85 0.95 -34.87
C VAL A 128 1.49 -0.02 -33.74
N THR A 129 2.46 -0.28 -32.85
CA THR A 129 2.25 -1.18 -31.70
C THR A 129 1.14 -0.65 -30.78
N ALA A 130 1.18 0.64 -30.43
CA ALA A 130 0.16 1.27 -29.60
C ALA A 130 -1.23 1.12 -30.23
N LYS A 131 -1.38 1.46 -31.52
CA LYS A 131 -2.64 1.31 -32.26
C LYS A 131 -3.16 -0.13 -32.31
N SER A 132 -2.26 -1.11 -32.43
CA SER A 132 -2.62 -2.53 -32.44
C SER A 132 -3.01 -3.08 -31.07
N SER A 133 -2.56 -2.43 -30.00
CA SER A 133 -2.88 -2.86 -28.64
C SER A 133 -4.28 -2.39 -28.25
N HIS A 134 -5.11 -3.31 -27.77
CA HIS A 134 -6.39 -3.00 -27.11
C HIS A 134 -6.24 -2.15 -25.83
N LEU A 135 -5.00 -1.84 -25.44
CA LEU A 135 -4.63 -0.95 -24.34
C LEU A 135 -4.68 0.54 -24.73
N THR A 136 -5.02 0.87 -25.98
CA THR A 136 -5.29 2.24 -26.37
C THR A 136 -6.51 2.73 -25.60
N ARG A 137 -6.28 3.52 -24.55
CA ARG A 137 -7.36 4.11 -23.76
C ARG A 137 -8.12 5.06 -24.68
N GLU A 138 -9.36 4.70 -25.02
CA GLU A 138 -10.32 5.65 -25.60
C GLU A 138 -10.40 6.85 -24.66
N SER A 139 -9.79 7.95 -25.10
CA SER A 139 -10.01 9.37 -24.76
C SER A 139 -10.84 9.74 -23.53
N SER A 140 -10.65 9.07 -22.40
CA SER A 140 -11.29 9.34 -21.10
C SER A 140 -10.26 9.82 -20.08
N PHE A 141 -9.06 10.20 -20.54
CA PHE A 141 -7.98 10.72 -19.69
C PHE A 141 -7.62 12.19 -19.98
N SER A 142 -8.38 12.90 -20.83
CA SER A 142 -8.17 14.34 -21.05
C SER A 142 -9.01 15.24 -20.13
N SER A 143 -9.66 14.70 -19.11
CA SER A 143 -10.40 15.50 -18.11
C SER A 143 -9.75 15.36 -16.74
N TYR A 144 -8.52 15.85 -16.61
CA TYR A 144 -7.98 16.22 -15.29
C TYR A 144 -7.27 17.57 -15.42
N SER A 145 -8.10 18.57 -15.68
CA SER A 145 -7.86 19.97 -15.31
C SER A 145 -9.25 20.56 -15.07
N ASP A 146 -9.51 20.97 -13.82
CA ASP A 146 -10.70 21.72 -13.39
C ASP A 146 -12.06 21.05 -13.61
N THR A 147 -12.37 20.04 -12.80
CA THR A 147 -13.77 19.87 -12.37
C THR A 147 -13.83 19.65 -10.87
N ASP A 148 -14.54 20.58 -10.25
CA ASP A 148 -14.94 20.73 -8.85
C ASP A 148 -15.84 19.58 -8.37
N GLU A 149 -15.54 18.32 -8.73
CA GLU A 149 -16.26 17.13 -8.25
C GLU A 149 -15.43 16.40 -7.20
N GLU A 150 -15.90 16.45 -5.96
CA GLU A 150 -15.31 15.72 -4.83
C GLU A 150 -15.31 14.19 -5.08
N SER A 151 -14.12 13.58 -5.06
CA SER A 151 -13.91 12.12 -5.15
C SER A 151 -14.77 11.37 -4.13
N LYS A 152 -15.30 10.19 -4.50
CA LYS A 152 -16.08 9.33 -3.58
C LYS A 152 -15.29 8.97 -2.31
N VAL A 153 -13.96 8.84 -2.42
CA VAL A 153 -13.08 8.56 -1.27
C VAL A 153 -13.06 9.73 -0.29
N HIS A 154 -13.07 10.96 -0.81
CA HIS A 154 -13.13 12.16 0.02
C HIS A 154 -14.40 12.18 0.88
N LYS A 155 -15.54 11.78 0.28
CA LYS A 155 -16.82 11.60 0.99
C LYS A 155 -16.79 10.42 1.96
N LEU A 156 -16.19 9.29 1.58
CA LEU A 156 -16.05 8.10 2.43
C LEU A 156 -15.22 8.36 3.69
N LEU A 157 -14.16 9.17 3.57
CA LEU A 157 -13.31 9.61 4.67
C LEU A 157 -13.95 10.68 5.56
N GLY A 158 -15.19 11.08 5.27
CA GLY A 158 -15.97 12.03 6.07
C GLY A 158 -15.72 13.51 5.75
N GLY A 159 -14.93 13.81 4.71
CA GLY A 159 -14.58 15.16 4.30
C GLY A 159 -13.69 15.90 5.32
N GLY A 160 -12.90 16.85 4.83
CA GLY A 160 -12.07 17.73 5.66
C GLY A 160 -10.61 17.29 5.83
N LYS A 161 -9.93 17.85 6.84
CA LYS A 161 -8.46 17.84 6.94
C LYS A 161 -7.83 16.45 6.92
N VAL A 162 -8.46 15.44 7.50
CA VAL A 162 -7.91 14.06 7.53
C VAL A 162 -7.99 13.42 6.15
N ALA A 163 -9.08 13.65 5.41
CA ALA A 163 -9.22 13.18 4.04
C ALA A 163 -8.19 13.85 3.13
N GLU A 164 -7.96 15.16 3.28
CA GLU A 164 -6.90 15.88 2.56
C GLU A 164 -5.50 15.34 2.87
N ILE A 165 -5.25 14.95 4.13
CA ILE A 165 -3.98 14.38 4.59
C ILE A 165 -3.76 12.95 4.06
N LEU A 166 -4.80 12.13 4.03
CA LEU A 166 -4.72 10.76 3.53
C LEU A 166 -4.65 10.70 2.00
N LEU A 167 -5.27 11.66 1.30
CA LEU A 167 -5.25 11.77 -0.16
C LEU A 167 -4.06 12.59 -0.70
N TRP A 168 -3.08 12.95 0.15
CA TRP A 168 -1.88 13.70 -0.27
C TRP A 168 -2.14 15.04 -0.96
N ARG A 169 -3.25 15.72 -0.64
CA ARG A 169 -3.61 17.00 -1.27
C ARG A 169 -2.61 18.12 -0.95
N ASP A 170 -2.00 18.07 0.24
CA ASP A 170 -0.93 18.97 0.71
C ASP A 170 0.33 18.16 1.05
N GLU A 171 1.20 17.95 0.05
CA GLU A 171 2.37 17.07 0.14
C GLU A 171 3.24 17.33 1.38
N GLN A 172 3.39 18.58 1.82
CA GLN A 172 4.23 18.90 2.97
C GLN A 172 3.59 18.48 4.29
N ARG A 173 2.29 18.75 4.45
CA ARG A 173 1.57 18.37 5.68
C ARG A 173 1.38 16.87 5.77
N THR A 174 1.05 16.22 4.65
CA THR A 174 0.82 14.77 4.61
C THR A 174 2.11 14.02 4.90
N PHE A 175 3.23 14.42 4.28
CA PHE A 175 4.54 13.84 4.52
C PHE A 175 5.00 14.04 5.97
N THR A 176 4.78 15.23 6.55
CA THR A 176 5.12 15.52 7.95
C THR A 176 4.29 14.66 8.91
N CYS A 177 2.98 14.54 8.68
CA CYS A 177 2.10 13.68 9.48
C CYS A 177 2.49 12.20 9.36
N PHE A 178 2.79 11.73 8.16
CA PHE A 178 3.27 10.37 7.93
C PHE A 178 4.58 10.10 8.68
N LEU A 179 5.57 10.99 8.55
CA LEU A 179 6.85 10.87 9.25
C LEU A 179 6.66 10.85 10.77
N LEU A 180 5.78 11.72 11.30
CA LEU A 180 5.46 11.78 12.72
C LEU A 180 4.81 10.47 13.21
N LEU A 181 3.85 9.93 12.45
CA LEU A 181 3.20 8.65 12.78
C LEU A 181 4.18 7.48 12.75
N VAL A 182 5.08 7.43 11.77
CA VAL A 182 6.17 6.43 11.71
C VAL A 182 7.12 6.58 12.88
N PHE A 183 7.48 7.80 13.26
CA PHE A 183 8.33 8.07 14.43
C PHE A 183 7.67 7.60 15.73
N ILE A 184 6.39 7.92 15.93
CA ILE A 184 5.61 7.46 17.09
C ILE A 184 5.54 5.93 17.11
N HIS A 185 5.26 5.30 15.98
CA HIS A 185 5.22 3.85 15.85
C HIS A 185 6.58 3.22 16.22
N TYR A 186 7.67 3.79 15.72
CA TYR A 186 9.02 3.34 16.06
C TYR A 186 9.32 3.47 17.56
N TRP A 187 9.00 4.62 18.16
CA TRP A 187 9.25 4.91 19.57
C TRP A 187 8.53 3.94 20.51
N PHE A 188 7.28 3.61 20.20
CA PHE A 188 6.46 2.75 21.05
C PHE A 188 6.66 1.25 20.79
N PHE A 189 6.86 0.83 19.55
CA PHE A 189 6.78 -0.59 19.19
C PHE A 189 8.10 -1.19 18.69
N LEU A 190 8.93 -0.47 17.92
CA LEU A 190 10.19 -1.02 17.37
C LEU A 190 11.41 -0.76 18.25
N SER A 191 11.31 0.16 19.22
CA SER A 191 12.41 0.53 20.13
C SER A 191 12.88 -0.63 21.05
N GLY A 192 12.23 -1.80 21.00
CA GLY A 192 12.53 -2.96 21.84
C GLY A 192 12.21 -2.74 23.32
N ARG A 193 11.57 -1.62 23.66
CA ARG A 193 11.13 -1.25 25.02
C ARG A 193 9.70 -1.70 25.22
N SER A 194 9.33 -1.99 26.48
CA SER A 194 7.93 -2.22 26.80
C SER A 194 7.13 -0.92 26.60
N PHE A 195 5.88 -1.05 26.15
CA PHE A 195 4.97 0.08 25.98
C PHE A 195 4.92 0.99 27.22
N LEU A 196 4.92 0.38 28.42
CA LEU A 196 4.91 1.09 29.69
C LEU A 196 6.16 1.94 29.92
N SER A 197 7.34 1.42 29.54
CA SER A 197 8.60 2.18 29.64
C SER A 197 8.66 3.33 28.64
N SER A 198 8.15 3.15 27.42
CA SER A 198 8.10 4.23 26.42
C SER A 198 7.10 5.32 26.84
N LEU A 199 5.96 4.93 27.42
CA LEU A 199 4.96 5.86 27.95
C LEU A 199 5.50 6.67 29.13
N SER A 200 6.19 6.04 30.08
CA SER A 200 6.76 6.74 31.23
C SER A 200 7.83 7.75 30.83
N GLN A 201 8.68 7.40 29.86
CA GLN A 201 9.68 8.31 29.30
C GLN A 201 9.04 9.48 28.55
N LEU A 202 7.97 9.23 27.79
CA LEU A 202 7.22 10.29 27.13
C LEU A 202 6.62 11.27 28.15
N LEU A 203 5.99 10.74 29.20
CA LEU A 203 5.44 11.55 30.30
C LEU A 203 6.53 12.35 31.01
N LEU A 204 7.70 11.75 31.25
CA LEU A 204 8.85 12.43 31.83
C LEU A 204 9.34 13.58 30.93
N MET A 205 9.47 13.33 29.63
CA MET A 205 9.85 14.36 28.65
C MET A 205 8.85 15.52 28.63
N ILE A 206 7.54 15.22 28.69
CA ILE A 206 6.49 16.25 28.78
C ILE A 206 6.61 17.02 30.09
N ALA A 207 6.79 16.35 31.23
CA ALA A 207 6.94 17.00 32.52
C ALA A 207 8.18 17.92 32.57
N VAL A 208 9.32 17.46 32.04
CA VAL A 208 10.55 18.27 31.93
C VAL A 208 10.36 19.45 30.98
N ALA A 209 9.66 19.26 29.85
CA ALA A 209 9.36 20.33 28.91
C ALA A 209 8.44 21.40 29.54
N LEU A 210 7.38 20.98 30.24
CA LEU A 210 6.48 21.87 30.98
C LEU A 210 7.23 22.60 32.11
N TRP A 211 8.11 21.90 32.82
CA TRP A 211 8.96 22.49 33.85
C TRP A 211 9.92 23.53 33.25
N GLY A 212 10.63 23.20 32.17
CA GLY A 212 11.49 24.14 31.45
C GLY A 212 10.71 25.35 30.95
N TYR A 213 9.55 25.13 30.35
CA TYR A 213 8.64 26.19 29.90
C TYR A 213 8.19 27.10 31.05
N SER A 214 7.97 26.56 32.25
CA SER A 214 7.58 27.35 33.43
C SER A 214 8.70 28.27 33.94
N ILE A 215 9.96 27.95 33.64
CA ILE A 215 11.16 28.69 34.07
C ILE A 215 11.58 29.73 33.01
N LEU A 216 11.15 29.58 31.76
CA LEU A 216 11.51 30.50 30.67
C LEU A 216 11.05 31.94 30.99
N PRO A 217 11.93 32.95 30.83
CA PRO A 217 11.55 34.35 30.95
C PRO A 217 10.54 34.73 29.84
N PRO A 218 9.61 35.65 30.12
CA PRO A 218 8.51 36.00 29.20
C PRO A 218 8.96 36.66 27.89
N THR A 219 10.22 37.07 27.81
CA THR A 219 10.83 37.70 26.63
C THR A 219 12.16 37.02 26.31
N ILE A 220 12.19 36.23 25.25
CA ILE A 220 13.43 35.68 24.69
C ILE A 220 13.59 36.28 23.30
N TYR A 221 14.64 37.09 23.10
CA TYR A 221 14.98 37.71 21.82
C TYR A 221 13.81 38.41 21.11
N GLY A 222 13.00 39.18 21.85
CA GLY A 222 11.91 40.00 21.29
C GLY A 222 10.63 39.25 20.91
N ILE A 223 10.56 37.93 21.12
CA ILE A 223 9.34 37.14 20.94
C ILE A 223 8.68 36.95 22.31
N SER A 224 7.44 37.44 22.47
CA SER A 224 6.64 37.26 23.69
C SER A 224 6.07 35.84 23.72
N VAL A 225 6.53 35.02 24.67
CA VAL A 225 6.02 33.66 24.84
C VAL A 225 4.69 33.72 25.60
N PRO A 226 3.56 33.25 25.03
CA PRO A 226 2.26 33.35 25.66
C PRO A 226 2.17 32.39 26.85
N ARG A 227 2.31 32.89 28.08
CA ARG A 227 2.28 32.08 29.30
C ARG A 227 0.95 31.32 29.38
N ILE A 228 1.02 29.99 29.45
CA ILE A 228 -0.15 29.13 29.65
C ILE A 228 -0.86 29.59 30.94
N SER A 229 -2.12 29.98 30.83
CA SER A 229 -2.95 30.39 31.97
C SER A 229 -3.26 29.17 32.86
N TRP A 230 -3.18 29.35 34.17
CA TRP A 230 -3.49 28.31 35.17
C TRP A 230 -4.92 27.76 35.05
N SER A 231 -5.82 28.50 34.41
CA SER A 231 -7.20 28.08 34.12
C SER A 231 -7.30 26.86 33.19
N PHE A 232 -6.29 26.55 32.37
CA PHE A 232 -6.28 25.32 31.56
C PHE A 232 -6.02 24.05 32.37
N PHE A 233 -5.50 24.19 33.60
CA PHE A 233 -5.21 23.09 34.52
C PHE A 233 -6.25 22.99 35.65
N GLU A 234 -7.24 23.87 35.67
CA GLU A 234 -8.33 23.88 36.65
C GLU A 234 -9.33 22.77 36.29
N ILE A 235 -9.04 21.56 36.74
CA ILE A 235 -9.93 20.41 36.62
C ILE A 235 -11.08 20.59 37.62
N SER A 236 -12.31 20.52 37.13
CA SER A 236 -13.51 20.55 37.99
C SER A 236 -13.41 19.51 39.10
N GLU A 237 -13.67 19.92 40.34
CA GLU A 237 -13.65 19.03 41.52
C GLU A 237 -14.61 17.84 41.35
N VAL A 238 -15.71 18.04 40.62
CA VAL A 238 -16.69 17.00 40.30
C VAL A 238 -16.08 15.95 39.36
N ASP A 239 -15.35 16.38 38.33
CA ASP A 239 -14.70 15.49 37.37
C ASP A 239 -13.57 14.70 38.02
N MET A 240 -12.78 15.35 38.89
CA MET A 240 -11.73 14.69 39.65
C MET A 240 -12.29 13.63 40.60
N ARG A 241 -13.37 13.96 41.32
CA ARG A 241 -14.05 13.02 42.24
C ARG A 241 -14.65 11.83 41.49
N ASN A 242 -15.29 12.05 40.35
CA ASN A 242 -15.80 10.97 39.50
C ASN A 242 -14.67 10.08 38.96
N CYS A 243 -13.55 10.67 38.53
CA CYS A 243 -12.38 9.92 38.08
C CYS A 243 -11.84 9.04 39.22
N PHE A 244 -11.69 9.60 40.42
CA PHE A 244 -11.21 8.86 41.59
C PHE A 244 -12.16 7.71 41.96
N TYR A 245 -13.48 7.93 41.96
CA TYR A 245 -14.47 6.87 42.18
C TYR A 245 -14.37 5.77 41.12
N ASN A 246 -14.22 6.12 39.85
CA ASN A 246 -14.09 5.14 38.76
C ASN A 246 -12.82 4.31 38.89
N VAL A 247 -11.68 4.94 39.23
CA VAL A 247 -10.41 4.24 39.45
C VAL A 247 -10.49 3.33 40.66
N ALA A 248 -11.04 3.81 41.78
CA ALA A 248 -11.23 3.02 42.98
C ALA A 248 -12.18 1.84 42.74
N TYR A 249 -13.28 2.06 42.02
CA TYR A 249 -14.22 1.01 41.61
C TYR A 249 -13.52 -0.06 40.75
N MET A 250 -12.76 0.35 39.73
CA MET A 250 -12.01 -0.55 38.87
C MET A 250 -10.97 -1.35 39.66
N TRP A 251 -10.22 -0.70 40.55
CA TRP A 251 -9.23 -1.35 41.41
C TRP A 251 -9.87 -2.40 42.34
N ASN A 252 -10.97 -2.04 42.99
CA ASN A 252 -11.72 -2.94 43.87
C ASN A 252 -12.30 -4.12 43.11
N ARG A 253 -12.74 -3.92 41.86
CA ARG A 253 -13.24 -5.00 41.00
C ARG A 253 -12.11 -5.96 40.60
N VAL A 254 -10.95 -5.45 40.22
CA VAL A 254 -9.79 -6.27 39.85
C VAL A 254 -9.27 -7.05 41.06
N SER A 255 -9.17 -6.42 42.23
CA SER A 255 -8.73 -7.10 43.45
C SER A 255 -9.72 -8.19 43.90
N HIS A 256 -11.01 -7.92 43.77
CA HIS A 256 -12.05 -8.93 44.02
C HIS A 256 -11.93 -10.12 43.06
N LEU A 257 -11.77 -9.87 41.76
CA LEU A 257 -11.55 -10.92 40.76
C LEU A 257 -10.26 -11.71 41.04
N ALA A 258 -9.17 -11.04 41.41
CA ALA A 258 -7.90 -11.69 41.76
C ALA A 258 -8.04 -12.62 42.97
N ARG A 259 -8.82 -12.21 43.98
CA ARG A 259 -9.11 -13.03 45.16
C ARG A 259 -9.97 -14.25 44.82
N LEU A 260 -10.98 -14.10 43.96
CA LEU A 260 -11.78 -15.22 43.46
C LEU A 260 -10.93 -16.21 42.65
N LEU A 261 -10.01 -15.70 41.83
CA LEU A 261 -9.06 -16.52 41.07
C LEU A 261 -8.08 -17.28 41.98
N SER A 262 -7.63 -16.66 43.09
CA SER A 262 -6.70 -17.31 44.03
C SER A 262 -7.37 -18.33 44.94
N GLN A 263 -8.67 -18.20 45.19
CA GLN A 263 -9.46 -19.18 45.94
C GLN A 263 -9.81 -20.42 45.10
N GLY A 264 -9.81 -20.30 43.77
CA GLY A 264 -9.93 -21.44 42.84
C GLY A 264 -11.29 -22.12 42.81
N GLU A 265 -12.32 -21.53 43.45
CA GLU A 265 -13.64 -22.15 43.60
C GLU A 265 -14.40 -22.26 42.27
N ASP A 266 -14.21 -21.30 41.34
CA ASP A 266 -15.01 -21.19 40.10
C ASP A 266 -14.17 -21.21 38.81
N TRP A 267 -14.09 -22.38 38.17
CA TRP A 267 -13.44 -22.59 36.87
C TRP A 267 -13.98 -21.70 35.75
N HIS A 268 -15.26 -21.34 35.79
CA HIS A 268 -15.89 -20.50 34.78
C HIS A 268 -15.43 -19.03 34.87
N ILE A 269 -15.20 -18.51 36.07
CA ILE A 269 -14.62 -17.15 36.26
C ILE A 269 -13.15 -17.14 35.82
N PHE A 270 -12.43 -18.23 36.15
CA PHE A 270 -11.06 -18.41 35.68
C PHE A 270 -10.95 -18.39 34.16
N LEU A 271 -11.74 -19.20 33.44
CA LEU A 271 -11.72 -19.22 31.97
C LEU A 271 -12.15 -17.87 31.36
N LYS A 272 -13.16 -17.20 31.92
CA LYS A 272 -13.58 -15.85 31.48
C LYS A 272 -12.48 -14.80 31.62
N ALA A 273 -11.57 -14.94 32.58
CA ALA A 273 -10.42 -14.04 32.74
C ALA A 273 -9.19 -14.50 31.94
N ALA A 274 -8.88 -15.79 31.97
CA ALA A 274 -7.67 -16.36 31.38
C ALA A 274 -7.70 -16.34 29.85
N ILE A 275 -8.84 -16.63 29.22
CA ILE A 275 -8.99 -16.62 27.75
C ILE A 275 -8.66 -15.22 27.17
N PRO A 276 -9.29 -14.11 27.61
CA PRO A 276 -8.97 -12.80 27.08
C PRO A 276 -7.55 -12.36 27.44
N LEU A 277 -7.02 -12.70 28.62
CA LEU A 277 -5.62 -12.43 28.98
C LEU A 277 -4.64 -13.18 28.06
N TYR A 278 -4.94 -14.43 27.69
CA TYR A 278 -4.13 -15.23 26.78
C TYR A 278 -4.20 -14.69 25.34
N VAL A 279 -5.40 -14.35 24.86
CA VAL A 279 -5.58 -13.71 23.54
C VAL A 279 -4.86 -12.37 23.50
N LEU A 280 -4.99 -11.55 24.55
CA LEU A 280 -4.30 -10.28 24.69
C LEU A 280 -2.78 -10.47 24.65
N LYS A 281 -2.25 -11.47 25.36
CA LYS A 281 -0.83 -11.84 25.32
C LYS A 281 -0.38 -12.25 23.92
N LEU A 282 -1.14 -13.08 23.23
CA LEU A 282 -0.84 -13.56 21.87
C LEU A 282 -0.79 -12.41 20.87
N VAL A 283 -1.75 -11.48 20.96
CA VAL A 283 -1.84 -10.30 20.09
C VAL A 283 -0.68 -9.34 20.36
N ILE A 284 -0.36 -9.08 21.64
CA ILE A 284 0.68 -8.12 22.05
C ILE A 284 2.10 -8.61 21.75
N SER A 285 2.36 -9.92 21.74
CA SER A 285 3.72 -10.47 21.73
C SER A 285 4.58 -9.95 20.56
N ASP A 286 4.09 -10.03 19.32
CA ASP A 286 4.91 -9.66 18.15
C ASP A 286 4.10 -9.20 16.93
N CYS A 287 2.88 -9.72 16.74
CA CYS A 287 2.08 -9.45 15.54
C CYS A 287 1.51 -8.02 15.51
N LEU A 288 1.11 -7.48 16.67
CA LEU A 288 0.46 -6.16 16.73
C LEU A 288 1.36 -5.03 16.22
N ALA A 289 2.65 -5.03 16.57
CA ALA A 289 3.58 -4.00 16.13
C ALA A 289 3.70 -3.99 14.59
N PHE A 290 4.01 -5.14 13.99
CA PHE A 290 4.15 -5.23 12.53
C PHE A 290 2.82 -5.00 11.80
N ALA A 291 1.71 -5.52 12.32
CA ALA A 291 0.39 -5.31 11.74
C ALA A 291 -0.01 -3.83 11.73
N LEU A 292 0.29 -3.10 12.81
CA LEU A 292 -0.05 -1.68 12.95
C LEU A 292 0.84 -0.81 12.04
N GLY A 293 2.12 -1.18 11.86
CA GLY A 293 3.01 -0.55 10.88
C GLY A 293 2.56 -0.79 9.42
N ILE A 294 2.19 -2.03 9.08
CA ILE A 294 1.64 -2.36 7.76
C ILE A 294 0.32 -1.64 7.52
N ALA A 295 -0.59 -1.63 8.51
CA ALA A 295 -1.86 -0.93 8.41
C ALA A 295 -1.67 0.58 8.20
N LEU A 296 -0.69 1.19 8.89
CA LEU A 296 -0.34 2.59 8.68
C LEU A 296 0.16 2.83 7.25
N ALA A 297 1.10 2.02 6.75
CA ALA A 297 1.61 2.15 5.40
C ALA A 297 0.50 1.98 4.36
N LEU A 298 -0.34 0.94 4.53
CA LEU A 298 -1.48 0.67 3.67
C LEU A 298 -2.48 1.82 3.69
N ALA A 299 -2.80 2.39 4.85
CA ALA A 299 -3.74 3.52 4.93
C ALA A 299 -3.27 4.70 4.07
N PHE A 300 -1.99 5.05 4.09
CA PHE A 300 -1.47 6.16 3.28
C PHE A 300 -1.32 5.83 1.79
N THR A 301 -1.21 4.56 1.40
CA THR A 301 -1.05 4.15 0.00
C THR A 301 -2.35 3.68 -0.66
N SER A 302 -3.25 3.04 0.09
CA SER A 302 -4.44 2.38 -0.46
C SER A 302 -5.48 3.39 -0.91
N PHE A 303 -5.62 4.52 -0.21
CA PHE A 303 -6.54 5.57 -0.63
C PHE A 303 -6.07 6.26 -1.92
N LEU A 304 -4.76 6.43 -2.12
CA LEU A 304 -4.20 6.92 -3.38
C LEU A 304 -4.44 5.95 -4.53
N ILE A 305 -4.19 4.66 -4.30
CA ILE A 305 -4.42 3.62 -5.30
C ILE A 305 -5.91 3.55 -5.64
N TYR A 306 -6.79 3.61 -4.62
CA TYR A 306 -8.23 3.59 -4.86
C TYR A 306 -8.69 4.81 -5.66
N GLU A 307 -8.24 6.01 -5.32
CA GLU A 307 -8.59 7.23 -6.07
C GLU A 307 -8.08 7.15 -7.52
N GLN A 308 -6.92 6.55 -7.76
CA GLN A 308 -6.36 6.38 -9.11
C GLN A 308 -7.08 5.32 -9.96
N TYR A 309 -7.68 4.31 -9.33
CA TYR A 309 -8.29 3.16 -10.00
C TYR A 309 -9.77 2.99 -9.63
N GLU A 310 -10.46 4.08 -9.29
CA GLU A 310 -11.81 4.05 -8.71
C GLU A 310 -12.79 3.23 -9.57
N ASP A 311 -12.80 3.45 -10.89
CA ASP A 311 -13.71 2.75 -11.81
C ASP A 311 -13.40 1.25 -11.96
N GLU A 312 -12.12 0.89 -11.98
CA GLU A 312 -11.67 -0.51 -12.13
C GLU A 312 -11.88 -1.29 -10.82
N ILE A 313 -11.61 -0.65 -9.69
CA ILE A 313 -11.81 -1.23 -8.36
C ILE A 313 -13.30 -1.34 -8.05
N ASP A 314 -14.13 -0.34 -8.38
CA ASP A 314 -15.58 -0.43 -8.18
C ASP A 314 -16.19 -1.52 -9.10
N SER A 315 -15.72 -1.66 -10.34
CA SER A 315 -16.15 -2.73 -11.25
C SER A 315 -15.80 -4.12 -10.69
N THR A 316 -14.53 -4.32 -10.32
CA THR A 316 -14.07 -5.60 -9.75
C THR A 316 -14.69 -5.90 -8.39
N ALA A 317 -14.85 -4.89 -7.53
CA ALA A 317 -15.51 -5.02 -6.23
C ALA A 317 -16.99 -5.37 -6.37
N ASN A 318 -17.71 -4.79 -7.35
CA ASN A 318 -19.10 -5.16 -7.62
C ASN A 318 -19.23 -6.60 -8.11
N VAL A 319 -18.31 -7.06 -8.96
CA VAL A 319 -18.27 -8.46 -9.39
C VAL A 319 -18.00 -9.38 -8.20
N ILE A 320 -16.99 -9.08 -7.37
CA ILE A 320 -16.67 -9.86 -6.17
C ILE A 320 -17.83 -9.85 -5.18
N PHE A 321 -18.47 -8.69 -4.96
CA PHE A 321 -19.64 -8.56 -4.09
C PHE A 321 -20.82 -9.38 -4.61
N SER A 322 -21.05 -9.39 -5.92
CA SER A 322 -22.10 -10.22 -6.53
C SER A 322 -21.83 -11.72 -6.31
N ILE A 323 -20.59 -12.17 -6.50
CA ILE A 323 -20.18 -13.57 -6.28
C ILE A 323 -20.26 -13.92 -4.79
N SER A 324 -19.79 -13.04 -3.91
CA SER A 324 -19.83 -13.21 -2.46
C SER A 324 -21.27 -13.27 -1.95
N LYS A 325 -22.16 -12.41 -2.44
CA LYS A 325 -23.59 -12.42 -2.10
C LYS A 325 -24.24 -13.73 -2.54
N VAL A 326 -23.93 -14.23 -3.73
CA VAL A 326 -24.41 -15.54 -4.20
C VAL A 326 -23.86 -16.67 -3.32
N ALA A 327 -22.56 -16.65 -3.02
CA ALA A 327 -21.92 -17.65 -2.15
C ALA A 327 -22.50 -17.62 -0.72
N PHE A 328 -22.70 -16.43 -0.14
CA PHE A 328 -23.31 -16.23 1.17
C PHE A 328 -24.77 -16.70 1.20
N THR A 329 -25.53 -16.43 0.14
CA THR A 329 -26.92 -16.92 0.01
C THR A 329 -26.95 -18.44 -0.10
N LEU A 330 -26.01 -19.06 -0.81
CA LEU A 330 -25.86 -20.51 -0.89
C LEU A 330 -25.41 -21.12 0.45
N LEU A 331 -24.53 -20.43 1.19
CA LEU A 331 -24.08 -20.83 2.53
C LEU A 331 -25.24 -20.77 3.54
N MET A 332 -26.00 -19.68 3.55
CA MET A 332 -27.18 -19.50 4.39
C MET A 332 -28.27 -20.53 4.09
N ARG A 333 -28.37 -20.99 2.84
CA ARG A 333 -29.32 -22.06 2.43
C ARG A 333 -28.85 -23.46 2.84
N ARG A 334 -27.56 -23.65 3.16
CA ARG A 334 -26.98 -24.91 3.65
C ARG A 334 -26.80 -24.96 5.16
N LEU A 335 -26.94 -23.84 5.85
CA LEU A 335 -26.99 -23.79 7.31
C LEU A 335 -28.37 -24.27 7.79
N PRO A 336 -28.47 -25.32 8.62
CA PRO A 336 -29.72 -25.65 9.27
C PRO A 336 -30.14 -24.49 10.18
N LEU A 337 -31.38 -24.04 10.06
CA LEU A 337 -31.97 -23.03 10.94
C LEU A 337 -31.79 -23.46 12.41
N PRO A 338 -31.42 -22.56 13.34
CA PRO A 338 -31.34 -22.92 14.75
C PRO A 338 -32.70 -23.49 15.22
N PRO A 339 -32.73 -24.62 15.96
CA PRO A 339 -33.97 -25.28 16.39
C PRO A 339 -34.84 -24.44 17.35
N ALA A 340 -34.40 -23.24 17.73
CA ALA A 340 -35.09 -22.37 18.68
C ALA A 340 -36.37 -21.70 18.12
N LEU A 341 -36.63 -21.74 16.80
CA LEU A 341 -37.84 -21.17 16.20
C LEU A 341 -38.94 -22.20 15.85
N LEU A 342 -38.65 -23.50 15.96
CA LEU A 342 -39.68 -24.53 15.73
C LEU A 342 -40.55 -24.80 16.95
N HIS A 343 -40.09 -24.44 18.16
CA HIS A 343 -40.86 -24.65 19.38
C HIS A 343 -41.99 -23.62 19.61
N SER A 344 -41.87 -22.40 19.08
CA SER A 344 -42.92 -21.38 19.21
C SER A 344 -44.13 -21.67 18.31
N ASP A 345 -43.91 -22.21 17.11
CA ASP A 345 -45.00 -22.51 16.17
C ASP A 345 -45.77 -23.79 16.54
N SER A 346 -45.12 -24.75 17.21
CA SER A 346 -45.82 -25.95 17.71
C SER A 346 -46.74 -25.66 18.91
N GLU A 347 -46.38 -24.71 19.78
CA GLU A 347 -47.24 -24.30 20.90
C GLU A 347 -48.43 -23.43 20.44
N ILE A 348 -48.24 -22.60 19.40
CA ILE A 348 -49.33 -21.80 18.83
C ILE A 348 -50.33 -22.68 18.05
N ARG A 349 -49.89 -23.80 17.48
CA ARG A 349 -50.79 -24.75 16.78
C ARG A 349 -51.51 -25.69 17.74
N SER A 350 -50.91 -26.11 18.87
CA SER A 350 -51.62 -26.93 19.88
C SER A 350 -52.67 -26.14 20.67
N SER A 351 -52.44 -24.85 20.91
CA SER A 351 -53.40 -23.97 21.61
C SER A 351 -54.66 -23.64 20.79
N ARG A 352 -54.62 -23.74 19.46
CA ARG A 352 -55.81 -23.55 18.59
C ARG A 352 -56.66 -24.81 18.40
N LEU A 353 -56.16 -26.01 18.71
CA LEU A 353 -56.90 -27.27 18.57
C LEU A 353 -57.65 -27.68 19.85
N ASN A 354 -57.42 -26.98 20.98
CA ASN A 354 -58.11 -27.22 22.25
C ASN A 354 -59.26 -26.23 22.55
N ILE A 355 -59.68 -25.44 21.55
CA ILE A 355 -60.87 -24.58 21.64
C ILE A 355 -61.80 -24.94 20.48
N GLN A 356 -62.44 -26.11 20.57
CA GLN A 356 -63.73 -26.36 19.92
C GLN A 356 -64.49 -27.48 20.62
#